data_AF-A0A418E1K0-F1
#
_entry.id   AF-A0A418E1K0-F1
#
_cell.length_a   1.000
_cell.length_b   1.000
_cell.length_c   1.000
_cell.angle_alpha   90.00
_cell.angle_beta   90.00
_cell.angle_gamma   90.00
#
_symmetry.space_group_name_H-M   'P 1'
#
loop_
_entity.id
_entity.type
_entity.pdbx_description
1 polymer ?
#
loop_
_entity_poly.entity_id
_entity_poly.type
_entity_poly.pdbx_seq_one_letter_code
_entity_poly.pdbx_strand_id
1 'polypeptide(L)'
;MSTDDTVTHQPSLHCATSTTAEEPVEKTSIEKQSRTAPTGWRVPSGNVLLAFTVGIAAAALFYIVPQSSPSNFASSSKSHPRGLTMDNTSVPLPPKYQSDIVAMTPRTLLFPDASCDPPSVAYPSGHNYGTDSFVSIEYALDQDLRLSGHVLLLLNGDNHGLLFEWSPSDGGSSCLFELAEAAASMLGADSALFPNGLRLYNLDGHPIASAADLDQGGRVAYILTDFQLWVWPGIAVGYSRVVDSSVTLTTLSLSPLVFDVEHFFQSNEADVIIADGGRHLERSPVVGAEDGSDYDDDRTSFTGFLNDSALTRDFQRRTARLARLPSPSFVERLQLVRYEQGQWFRRHEDYYDSKDFANRKRTAAALYADWLEFLRRQGGDDLEDGEENGLAKVPPVTELAAWELTLLAAFLEDAAATDLFAHMGATDWKEYLYAAANENNHKAVQEFIQEKGMAGLHLVIQSYERRHPHGEPYKYESLDQDVIAVT
;
A
#
# COMPACT_ATOMS: atom_id res chain seq x y z
N MET A 1 37.87 49.76 38.45
CA MET A 1 36.54 49.15 38.73
C MET A 1 36.51 47.86 37.92
N SER A 2 37.26 46.83 38.36
CA SER A 2 36.87 45.71 39.26
C SER A 2 36.17 44.62 38.43
N THR A 3 36.58 43.34 38.36
CA THR A 3 37.55 42.53 39.14
C THR A 3 37.77 41.17 38.41
N ASP A 4 38.96 40.59 38.60
CA ASP A 4 39.36 39.16 38.72
C ASP A 4 39.08 38.15 37.57
N ASP A 5 40.08 37.49 36.97
CA ASP A 5 41.01 36.41 37.47
C ASP A 5 40.24 35.07 37.63
N THR A 6 40.68 33.86 37.24
CA THR A 6 41.99 33.28 36.92
C THR A 6 41.84 31.78 36.49
N VAL A 7 42.91 31.18 35.90
CA VAL A 7 43.49 29.81 36.22
C VAL A 7 42.78 28.54 35.68
N THR A 8 43.39 27.41 35.24
CA THR A 8 44.77 26.91 34.95
C THR A 8 44.74 25.51 34.28
N HIS A 9 45.86 25.16 33.64
CA HIS A 9 46.40 23.83 33.26
C HIS A 9 46.31 22.67 34.27
N GLN A 10 46.30 21.41 33.77
CA GLN A 10 47.20 20.31 34.19
C GLN A 10 47.16 19.05 33.24
N PRO A 11 48.00 17.98 33.39
CA PRO A 11 49.09 17.66 32.44
C PRO A 11 49.14 16.20 31.90
N SER A 12 50.16 15.91 31.07
CA SER A 12 50.60 14.59 30.60
C SER A 12 51.64 13.92 31.52
N LEU A 13 51.63 12.58 31.66
CA LEU A 13 52.78 11.77 32.13
C LEU A 13 52.68 10.27 31.73
N HIS A 14 53.84 9.65 31.51
CA HIS A 14 54.11 8.31 31.00
C HIS A 14 54.12 7.17 32.05
N CYS A 15 53.85 5.95 31.57
CA CYS A 15 54.36 4.59 31.90
C CYS A 15 54.34 4.02 33.33
N ALA A 16 53.69 2.85 33.49
CA ALA A 16 54.29 1.65 34.11
C ALA A 16 53.50 0.36 33.74
N THR A 17 54.24 -0.68 33.38
CA THR A 17 53.82 -2.07 33.16
C THR A 17 53.45 -2.79 34.46
N SER A 18 52.41 -3.63 34.44
CA SER A 18 52.23 -4.74 35.38
C SER A 18 51.50 -5.88 34.69
N THR A 19 52.24 -6.98 34.50
CA THR A 19 51.79 -8.27 34.00
C THR A 19 51.13 -9.05 35.14
N THR A 20 49.91 -9.52 34.93
CA THR A 20 49.38 -10.69 35.66
C THR A 20 48.58 -11.52 34.67
N ALA A 21 49.06 -12.74 34.48
CA ALA A 21 48.46 -13.77 33.64
C ALA A 21 47.29 -14.41 34.37
N GLU A 22 46.16 -14.58 33.69
CA GLU A 22 45.17 -15.62 33.98
C GLU A 22 44.76 -16.30 32.67
N GLU A 23 44.51 -17.60 32.80
CA GLU A 23 44.57 -18.66 31.78
C GLU A 23 43.46 -18.61 30.71
N PRO A 24 43.68 -19.24 29.53
CA PRO A 24 42.70 -19.30 28.46
C PRO A 24 41.61 -20.35 28.77
N VAL A 25 40.35 -19.92 28.74
CA VAL A 25 39.20 -20.83 28.78
C VAL A 25 39.11 -21.60 27.47
N GLU A 26 39.22 -22.91 27.61
CA GLU A 26 39.21 -23.95 26.60
C GLU A 26 37.89 -23.99 25.80
N LYS A 27 37.99 -23.83 24.49
CA LYS A 27 36.90 -24.11 23.54
C LYS A 27 36.66 -25.61 23.51
N THR A 28 35.67 -26.09 24.25
CA THR A 28 35.17 -27.46 24.12
C THR A 28 34.20 -27.55 22.94
N SER A 29 34.70 -28.16 21.87
CA SER A 29 33.96 -28.68 20.74
C SER A 29 32.93 -29.71 21.18
N ILE A 30 31.63 -29.43 21.00
CA ILE A 30 30.59 -30.44 21.15
C ILE A 30 30.46 -31.23 19.85
N GLU A 31 30.74 -32.52 20.01
CA GLU A 31 30.69 -33.60 19.05
C GLU A 31 29.28 -33.78 18.46
N LYS A 32 29.21 -33.85 17.13
CA LYS A 32 27.98 -34.04 16.36
C LYS A 32 27.50 -35.48 16.53
N GLN A 33 26.66 -35.76 17.53
CA GLN A 33 25.97 -37.05 17.63
C GLN A 33 24.94 -37.18 16.51
N SER A 34 25.21 -38.10 15.58
CA SER A 34 24.30 -38.55 14.56
C SER A 34 23.08 -39.23 15.20
N ARG A 35 21.92 -38.57 15.15
CA ARG A 35 20.63 -39.23 15.41
C ARG A 35 20.15 -39.87 14.11
N THR A 36 20.23 -41.19 14.09
CA THR A 36 19.56 -42.09 13.15
C THR A 36 18.05 -41.85 13.16
N ALA A 37 17.45 -41.69 11.98
CA ALA A 37 16.02 -41.55 11.78
C ALA A 37 15.27 -42.83 12.21
N PRO A 38 14.11 -42.73 12.89
CA PRO A 38 13.24 -43.88 13.08
C PRO A 38 12.46 -44.15 11.80
N THR A 39 12.78 -45.26 11.15
CA THR A 39 11.96 -45.94 10.15
C THR A 39 10.62 -46.36 10.77
N GLY A 40 9.50 -45.94 10.19
CA GLY A 40 8.20 -46.56 10.48
C GLY A 40 6.98 -45.67 10.25
N TRP A 41 6.65 -45.35 9.01
CA TRP A 41 5.28 -44.95 8.66
C TRP A 41 4.57 -46.11 7.97
N ARG A 42 3.63 -46.70 8.71
CA ARG A 42 2.63 -47.64 8.21
C ARG A 42 1.51 -46.86 7.53
N VAL A 43 1.24 -47.20 6.27
CA VAL A 43 0.08 -46.75 5.50
C VAL A 43 -1.15 -47.52 5.99
N PRO A 44 -2.27 -46.87 6.33
CA PRO A 44 -3.58 -47.51 6.30
C PRO A 44 -4.21 -47.28 4.93
N SER A 45 -4.37 -48.38 4.20
CA SER A 45 -5.24 -48.51 3.04
C SER A 45 -6.71 -48.47 3.45
N GLY A 46 -7.54 -47.76 2.68
CA GLY A 46 -8.96 -48.14 2.49
C GLY A 46 -10.02 -47.10 2.85
N ASN A 47 -10.62 -46.53 1.80
CA ASN A 47 -12.05 -46.20 1.65
C ASN A 47 -12.74 -45.28 2.67
N VAL A 48 -12.65 -43.97 2.45
CA VAL A 48 -13.81 -43.05 2.61
C VAL A 48 -13.73 -42.00 1.51
N LEU A 49 -14.33 -42.30 0.36
CA LEU A 49 -14.72 -41.32 -0.66
C LEU A 49 -16.25 -41.29 -0.65
N LEU A 50 -16.82 -40.12 -0.95
CA LEU A 50 -18.22 -39.87 -1.32
C LEU A 50 -19.16 -39.31 -0.23
N ALA A 51 -18.91 -38.08 0.24
CA ALA A 51 -19.96 -37.22 0.81
C ALA A 51 -19.58 -35.71 0.93
N PHE A 52 -18.89 -35.08 -0.02
CA PHE A 52 -18.64 -33.62 0.06
C PHE A 52 -18.51 -32.87 -1.29
N THR A 53 -19.12 -33.36 -2.38
CA THR A 53 -19.03 -32.74 -3.71
C THR A 53 -20.37 -32.29 -4.32
N VAL A 54 -21.40 -32.01 -3.52
CA VAL A 54 -22.71 -31.51 -4.04
C VAL A 54 -23.17 -30.19 -3.38
N GLY A 55 -22.32 -29.53 -2.59
CA GLY A 55 -22.71 -28.33 -1.82
C GLY A 55 -22.30 -26.97 -2.39
N ILE A 56 -21.60 -26.88 -3.54
CA ILE A 56 -21.07 -25.60 -4.07
C ILE A 56 -21.36 -25.48 -5.58
N ALA A 57 -22.56 -25.87 -6.00
CA ALA A 57 -23.03 -25.63 -7.38
C ALA A 57 -24.36 -24.86 -7.43
N ALA A 58 -24.89 -24.41 -6.28
CA ALA A 58 -26.18 -23.74 -6.19
C ALA A 58 -26.12 -22.25 -5.78
N ALA A 59 -24.94 -21.70 -5.44
CA ALA A 59 -24.79 -20.30 -5.03
C ALA A 59 -24.21 -19.38 -6.13
N ALA A 60 -23.76 -19.92 -7.27
CA ALA A 60 -23.14 -19.16 -8.36
C ALA A 60 -24.14 -18.71 -9.45
N LEU A 61 -25.45 -18.77 -9.19
CA LEU A 61 -26.50 -18.56 -10.21
C LEU A 61 -27.38 -17.32 -9.97
N PHE A 62 -27.01 -16.40 -9.06
CA PHE A 62 -27.81 -15.21 -8.76
C PHE A 62 -27.12 -13.84 -8.87
N TYR A 63 -25.90 -13.75 -9.41
CA TYR A 63 -25.32 -12.47 -9.82
C TYR A 63 -25.00 -12.48 -11.31
N ILE A 64 -26.05 -12.36 -12.13
CA ILE A 64 -25.93 -11.92 -13.52
C ILE A 64 -26.59 -10.55 -13.57
N VAL A 65 -25.80 -9.50 -13.37
CA VAL A 65 -26.18 -8.15 -13.79
C VAL A 65 -25.94 -8.06 -15.30
N PRO A 66 -26.95 -7.77 -16.12
CA PRO A 66 -26.76 -7.57 -17.55
C PRO A 66 -26.39 -6.11 -17.79
N GLN A 67 -25.18 -5.81 -18.26
CA GLN A 67 -24.94 -4.53 -18.93
C GLN A 67 -24.13 -4.67 -20.22
N SER A 68 -24.86 -4.38 -21.28
CA SER A 68 -24.43 -4.05 -22.63
C SER A 68 -23.55 -2.80 -22.67
N SER A 69 -22.40 -2.89 -23.32
CA SER A 69 -21.67 -1.72 -23.83
C SER A 69 -21.56 -1.80 -25.36
N PRO A 70 -22.11 -0.83 -26.12
CA PRO A 70 -21.70 -0.60 -27.49
C PRO A 70 -20.41 0.25 -27.48
N SER A 71 -19.35 -0.35 -28.00
CA SER A 71 -18.08 0.29 -28.35
C SER A 71 -18.28 1.49 -29.28
N ASN A 72 -17.62 2.62 -29.03
CA ASN A 72 -17.14 3.55 -30.06
C ASN A 72 -16.14 4.58 -29.49
N PHE A 73 -14.88 4.17 -29.33
CA PHE A 73 -13.73 5.05 -29.60
C PHE A 73 -12.70 4.21 -30.36
N ALA A 74 -12.74 4.34 -31.69
CA ALA A 74 -11.76 3.73 -32.57
C ALA A 74 -10.46 4.54 -32.51
N SER A 75 -9.55 4.13 -31.62
CA SER A 75 -8.12 4.25 -31.91
C SER A 75 -7.60 2.88 -32.32
N SER A 76 -7.07 2.83 -33.53
CA SER A 76 -6.61 1.64 -34.23
C SER A 76 -5.45 0.96 -33.50
N SER A 77 -5.74 -0.17 -32.85
CA SER A 77 -4.84 -1.34 -32.79
C SER A 77 -5.61 -2.55 -32.23
N LYS A 78 -6.35 -3.26 -33.09
CA LYS A 78 -6.77 -4.64 -32.78
C LYS A 78 -5.56 -5.57 -32.97
N SER A 79 -4.59 -5.55 -32.06
CA SER A 79 -3.63 -6.65 -31.93
C SER A 79 -4.19 -7.66 -30.93
N HIS A 80 -4.63 -8.81 -31.43
CA HIS A 80 -4.73 -10.01 -30.58
C HIS A 80 -3.38 -10.22 -29.89
N PRO A 81 -3.33 -10.75 -28.66
CA PRO A 81 -2.07 -11.10 -28.02
C PRO A 81 -1.45 -12.26 -28.80
N ARG A 82 -0.63 -11.94 -29.80
CA ARG A 82 0.28 -12.91 -30.41
C ARG A 82 1.28 -13.23 -29.33
N GLY A 83 1.27 -14.47 -28.83
CA GLY A 83 2.29 -14.97 -27.92
C GLY A 83 3.67 -14.61 -28.47
N LEU A 84 4.40 -13.78 -27.72
CA LEU A 84 5.72 -13.31 -28.11
C LEU A 84 6.70 -14.46 -27.89
N THR A 85 7.34 -14.93 -28.96
CA THR A 85 8.35 -16.01 -28.91
C THR A 85 9.74 -15.45 -28.64
N MET A 86 10.72 -16.32 -28.37
CA MET A 86 12.13 -15.92 -28.20
C MET A 86 12.68 -15.04 -29.32
N ASP A 87 12.20 -15.20 -30.56
CA ASP A 87 12.63 -14.39 -31.72
C ASP A 87 12.43 -12.89 -31.50
N ASN A 88 11.46 -12.49 -30.66
CA ASN A 88 11.16 -11.09 -30.36
C ASN A 88 12.18 -10.40 -29.44
N THR A 89 13.12 -11.14 -28.86
CA THR A 89 14.27 -10.54 -28.15
C THR A 89 15.31 -9.94 -29.11
N SER A 90 15.26 -10.30 -30.39
CA SER A 90 16.27 -9.95 -31.41
C SER A 90 15.78 -8.96 -32.48
N VAL A 91 14.50 -8.57 -32.43
CA VAL A 91 13.90 -7.65 -33.40
C VAL A 91 14.48 -6.25 -33.24
N PRO A 92 14.95 -5.60 -34.33
CA PRO A 92 15.40 -4.20 -34.27
C PRO A 92 14.31 -3.29 -33.73
N LEU A 93 14.59 -2.61 -32.63
CA LEU A 93 13.66 -1.70 -31.98
C LEU A 93 13.84 -0.27 -32.49
N PRO A 94 12.76 0.51 -32.64
CA PRO A 94 12.90 1.95 -32.80
C PRO A 94 13.62 2.55 -31.58
N PRO A 95 14.41 3.62 -31.74
CA PRO A 95 15.00 4.33 -30.62
C PRO A 95 13.94 4.71 -29.57
N LYS A 96 14.29 4.64 -28.27
CA LYS A 96 13.34 4.85 -27.16
C LYS A 96 12.49 6.12 -27.33
N TYR A 97 13.12 7.25 -27.64
CA TYR A 97 12.47 8.55 -27.82
C TYR A 97 11.69 8.72 -29.15
N GLN A 98 11.80 7.75 -30.05
CA GLN A 98 11.00 7.67 -31.28
C GLN A 98 9.89 6.62 -31.16
N SER A 99 9.77 5.97 -30.01
CA SER A 99 8.74 4.99 -29.69
C SER A 99 7.71 5.57 -28.72
N ASP A 100 6.61 4.85 -28.52
CA ASP A 100 5.55 5.19 -27.57
C ASP A 100 5.93 4.98 -26.10
N ILE A 101 7.10 4.40 -25.81
CA ILE A 101 7.54 4.10 -24.44
C ILE A 101 7.66 5.35 -23.56
N VAL A 102 8.02 6.50 -24.15
CA VAL A 102 8.14 7.77 -23.43
C VAL A 102 6.93 8.69 -23.61
N ALA A 103 5.90 8.21 -24.31
CA ALA A 103 4.70 9.01 -24.54
C ALA A 103 3.96 9.20 -23.22
N MET A 104 3.69 10.47 -22.89
CA MET A 104 2.90 10.82 -21.72
C MET A 104 1.47 11.09 -22.11
N THR A 105 0.54 10.49 -21.37
CA THR A 105 -0.89 10.78 -21.47
C THR A 105 -1.15 12.17 -20.88
N PRO A 106 -1.77 13.10 -21.63
CA PRO A 106 -2.15 14.40 -21.10
C PRO A 106 -3.12 14.27 -19.92
N ARG A 107 -2.95 15.13 -18.92
CA ARG A 107 -3.89 15.22 -17.79
C ARG A 107 -5.10 16.06 -18.20
N THR A 108 -6.30 15.58 -17.91
CA THR A 108 -7.55 16.32 -18.08
C THR A 108 -7.86 17.09 -16.80
N LEU A 109 -7.67 18.41 -16.83
CA LEU A 109 -7.99 19.30 -15.70
C LEU A 109 -9.42 19.80 -15.80
N LEU A 110 -10.05 19.96 -14.65
CA LEU A 110 -11.30 20.70 -14.51
C LEU A 110 -11.02 22.20 -14.39
N PHE A 111 -11.98 23.01 -14.81
CA PHE A 111 -11.89 24.47 -14.77
C PHE A 111 -13.08 25.06 -14.02
N PRO A 112 -12.87 26.10 -13.19
CA PRO A 112 -13.94 26.74 -12.46
C PRO A 112 -14.92 27.44 -13.41
N ASP A 113 -16.19 27.39 -13.03
CA ASP A 113 -17.30 28.07 -13.66
C ASP A 113 -18.04 28.93 -12.62
N ALA A 114 -17.85 30.24 -12.73
CA ALA A 114 -18.44 31.22 -11.81
C ALA A 114 -19.99 31.28 -11.85
N SER A 115 -20.64 30.58 -12.79
CA SER A 115 -22.10 30.49 -12.85
C SER A 115 -22.69 29.38 -11.97
N CYS A 116 -21.86 28.53 -11.39
CA CYS A 116 -22.27 27.39 -10.59
C CYS A 116 -22.63 27.79 -9.16
N ASP A 117 -23.77 27.28 -8.68
CA ASP A 117 -24.15 27.36 -7.28
C ASP A 117 -23.29 26.41 -6.42
N PRO A 118 -23.08 26.72 -5.12
CA PRO A 118 -22.38 25.83 -4.20
C PRO A 118 -23.03 24.42 -4.16
N PRO A 119 -22.25 23.34 -4.33
CA PRO A 119 -22.77 21.98 -4.23
C PRO A 119 -23.40 21.68 -2.88
N SER A 120 -24.47 20.87 -2.88
CA SER A 120 -25.16 20.45 -1.66
C SER A 120 -24.87 18.99 -1.34
N VAL A 121 -24.45 18.72 -0.10
CA VAL A 121 -24.20 17.37 0.41
C VAL A 121 -25.52 16.66 0.65
N ALA A 122 -25.61 15.42 0.20
CA ALA A 122 -26.76 14.54 0.41
C ALA A 122 -26.48 13.54 1.53
N TYR A 123 -27.53 13.16 2.27
CA TYR A 123 -27.46 12.19 3.35
C TYR A 123 -28.36 10.99 3.02
N PRO A 124 -27.84 9.74 3.00
CA PRO A 124 -28.66 8.57 2.75
C PRO A 124 -29.79 8.43 3.76
N SER A 125 -31.01 8.17 3.29
CA SER A 125 -32.16 7.96 4.18
C SER A 125 -32.04 6.61 4.92
N GLY A 126 -32.21 6.62 6.26
CA GLY A 126 -32.35 5.39 7.06
C GLY A 126 -31.09 4.92 7.78
N HIS A 127 -29.99 5.67 7.71
CA HIS A 127 -28.81 5.44 8.54
C HIS A 127 -28.58 6.61 9.49
N ASN A 128 -28.48 6.31 10.80
CA ASN A 128 -28.02 7.26 11.82
C ASN A 128 -26.49 7.38 11.76
N TYR A 129 -25.93 7.69 10.60
CA TYR A 129 -24.58 8.23 10.60
C TYR A 129 -24.73 9.69 11.08
N GLY A 130 -23.83 10.12 11.96
CA GLY A 130 -23.81 11.50 12.43
C GLY A 130 -23.63 12.48 11.26
N THR A 131 -23.48 13.76 11.59
CA THR A 131 -23.27 14.84 10.60
C THR A 131 -22.03 14.67 9.69
N ASP A 132 -21.23 13.63 9.89
CA ASP A 132 -20.03 13.24 9.13
C ASP A 132 -20.27 11.95 8.30
N SER A 133 -21.41 11.85 7.61
CA SER A 133 -21.87 10.62 6.94
C SER A 133 -21.06 10.27 5.67
N PHE A 134 -19.89 9.66 5.83
CA PHE A 134 -19.19 9.03 4.71
C PHE A 134 -20.02 7.88 4.14
N VAL A 135 -20.04 7.76 2.82
CA VAL A 135 -20.75 6.71 2.08
C VAL A 135 -19.72 5.75 1.49
N SER A 136 -19.91 4.45 1.71
CA SER A 136 -19.05 3.43 1.13
C SER A 136 -19.29 3.30 -0.37
N ILE A 137 -18.23 2.99 -1.11
CA ILE A 137 -18.30 2.69 -2.54
C ILE A 137 -19.20 1.48 -2.83
N GLU A 138 -19.18 0.47 -1.97
CA GLU A 138 -20.03 -0.72 -2.10
C GLU A 138 -21.52 -0.33 -2.10
N TYR A 139 -21.92 0.54 -1.17
CA TYR A 139 -23.28 1.06 -1.13
C TYR A 139 -23.64 1.77 -2.44
N ALA A 140 -22.76 2.66 -2.92
CA ALA A 140 -23.00 3.42 -4.14
C ALA A 140 -23.10 2.54 -5.40
N LEU A 141 -22.31 1.46 -5.49
CA LEU A 141 -22.37 0.50 -6.57
C LEU A 141 -23.70 -0.29 -6.60
N ASP A 142 -24.36 -0.42 -5.44
CA ASP A 142 -25.68 -1.02 -5.32
C ASP A 142 -26.84 -0.04 -5.56
N GLN A 143 -26.56 1.27 -5.70
CA GLN A 143 -27.57 2.30 -5.96
C GLN A 143 -27.64 2.71 -7.44
N ASP A 144 -28.80 3.22 -7.86
CA ASP A 144 -28.91 4.03 -9.08
C ASP A 144 -28.76 5.51 -8.73
N LEU A 145 -27.51 5.96 -8.65
CA LEU A 145 -27.16 7.35 -8.34
C LEU A 145 -27.72 8.34 -9.37
N ARG A 146 -27.89 7.90 -10.62
CA ARG A 146 -28.48 8.75 -11.66
C ARG A 146 -29.95 8.99 -11.41
N LEU A 147 -30.73 7.96 -11.13
CA LEU A 147 -32.16 8.08 -10.84
C LEU A 147 -32.43 8.88 -9.57
N SER A 148 -31.56 8.76 -8.57
CA SER A 148 -31.69 9.51 -7.32
C SER A 148 -31.13 10.94 -7.39
N GLY A 149 -30.51 11.34 -8.50
CA GLY A 149 -29.97 12.69 -8.66
C GLY A 149 -28.72 12.95 -7.82
N HIS A 150 -27.93 11.92 -7.54
CA HIS A 150 -26.74 11.99 -6.71
C HIS A 150 -25.46 11.64 -7.47
N VAL A 151 -24.33 12.00 -6.87
CA VAL A 151 -22.97 11.60 -7.27
C VAL A 151 -22.17 11.30 -6.01
N LEU A 152 -21.42 10.20 -6.03
CA LEU A 152 -20.46 9.88 -4.98
C LEU A 152 -19.07 10.38 -5.41
N LEU A 153 -18.47 11.24 -4.58
CA LEU A 153 -17.09 11.68 -4.76
C LEU A 153 -16.19 11.13 -3.65
N LEU A 154 -15.05 10.58 -4.05
CA LEU A 154 -14.04 9.98 -3.18
C LEU A 154 -12.68 10.61 -3.45
N LEU A 155 -11.76 10.57 -2.48
CA LEU A 155 -10.35 10.82 -2.75
C LEU A 155 -9.72 9.63 -3.48
N ASN A 156 -8.68 9.88 -4.25
CA ASN A 156 -7.96 8.87 -5.03
C ASN A 156 -7.64 7.59 -4.22
N GLY A 157 -8.12 6.43 -4.67
CA GLY A 157 -7.90 5.13 -4.03
C GLY A 157 -8.82 4.82 -2.83
N ASP A 158 -9.62 5.77 -2.35
CA ASP A 158 -10.49 5.56 -1.19
C ASP A 158 -11.74 4.71 -1.49
N ASN A 159 -12.23 4.06 -0.44
CA ASN A 159 -13.49 3.30 -0.46
C ASN A 159 -14.67 4.03 0.20
N HIS A 160 -14.42 5.21 0.78
CA HIS A 160 -15.44 6.03 1.44
C HIS A 160 -15.35 7.46 0.94
N GLY A 161 -16.51 8.07 0.69
CA GLY A 161 -16.60 9.41 0.13
C GLY A 161 -17.84 10.15 0.59
N LEU A 162 -18.18 11.22 -0.11
CA LEU A 162 -19.35 12.05 0.17
C LEU A 162 -20.32 12.02 -0.99
N LEU A 163 -21.60 11.91 -0.66
CA LEU A 163 -22.68 11.98 -1.61
C LEU A 163 -23.11 13.44 -1.80
N PHE A 164 -23.29 13.86 -3.05
CA PHE A 164 -23.76 15.19 -3.38
C PHE A 164 -25.03 15.12 -4.22
N GLU A 165 -25.93 16.06 -4.01
CA GLU A 165 -27.02 16.33 -4.95
C GLU A 165 -26.42 16.91 -6.23
N TRP A 166 -26.65 16.25 -7.36
CA TRP A 166 -26.12 16.69 -8.65
C TRP A 166 -27.04 16.32 -9.80
N SER A 167 -27.50 17.36 -10.49
CA SER A 167 -28.31 17.26 -11.70
C SER A 167 -27.79 18.28 -12.71
N PRO A 168 -27.00 17.85 -13.71
CA PRO A 168 -26.49 18.78 -14.71
C PRO A 168 -27.66 19.33 -15.53
N SER A 169 -27.62 20.63 -15.84
CA SER A 169 -28.62 21.23 -16.72
C SER A 169 -28.36 20.84 -18.18
N ASP A 170 -29.41 20.48 -18.92
CA ASP A 170 -29.29 20.14 -20.34
C ASP A 170 -28.71 21.33 -21.13
N GLY A 171 -27.49 21.16 -21.66
CA GLY A 171 -26.80 22.20 -22.42
C GLY A 171 -26.20 23.35 -21.60
N GLY A 172 -26.18 23.25 -20.27
CA GLY A 172 -25.51 24.18 -19.37
C GLY A 172 -24.22 23.63 -18.76
N SER A 173 -23.65 24.35 -17.78
CA SER A 173 -22.46 23.93 -17.06
C SER A 173 -22.72 22.70 -16.19
N SER A 174 -21.76 21.78 -16.14
CA SER A 174 -21.83 20.58 -15.30
C SER A 174 -21.32 20.83 -13.88
N CYS A 175 -20.72 22.00 -13.60
CA CYS A 175 -20.18 22.39 -12.29
C CYS A 175 -19.23 21.35 -11.66
N LEU A 176 -18.51 20.62 -12.51
CA LEU A 176 -17.66 19.50 -12.04
C LEU A 176 -16.48 20.00 -11.20
N PHE A 177 -15.95 21.18 -11.51
CA PHE A 177 -14.86 21.77 -10.72
C PHE A 177 -15.35 22.11 -9.31
N GLU A 178 -16.47 22.82 -9.20
CA GLU A 178 -17.07 23.25 -7.93
C GLU A 178 -17.44 22.03 -7.08
N LEU A 179 -18.01 21.01 -7.72
CA LEU A 179 -18.32 19.74 -7.09
C LEU A 179 -17.06 19.04 -6.55
N ALA A 180 -16.01 18.95 -7.37
CA ALA A 180 -14.74 18.34 -6.97
C ALA A 180 -14.04 19.13 -5.86
N GLU A 181 -14.03 20.47 -5.91
CA GLU A 181 -13.40 21.34 -4.93
C GLU A 181 -14.10 21.27 -3.57
N ALA A 182 -15.44 21.32 -3.56
CA ALA A 182 -16.24 21.19 -2.35
C ALA A 182 -15.99 19.82 -1.69
N ALA A 183 -16.09 18.74 -2.47
CA ALA A 183 -15.85 17.39 -1.96
C ALA A 183 -14.40 17.20 -1.49
N ALA A 184 -13.40 17.65 -2.24
CA ALA A 184 -11.99 17.56 -1.85
C ALA A 184 -11.74 18.27 -0.51
N SER A 185 -12.29 19.48 -0.36
CA SER A 185 -12.17 20.26 0.89
C SER A 185 -12.77 19.51 2.08
N MET A 186 -13.97 18.94 1.90
CA MET A 186 -14.69 18.24 2.97
C MET A 186 -14.07 16.88 3.30
N LEU A 187 -13.50 16.19 2.31
CA LEU A 187 -12.78 14.94 2.49
C LEU A 187 -11.37 15.16 3.06
N GLY A 188 -10.93 16.41 3.21
CA GLY A 188 -9.67 16.77 3.85
C GLY A 188 -8.45 16.84 2.95
N ALA A 189 -8.62 16.93 1.62
CA ALA A 189 -7.50 17.09 0.68
C ALA A 189 -6.77 18.45 0.88
N ASP A 190 -5.44 18.48 0.68
CA ASP A 190 -4.64 19.73 0.74
C ASP A 190 -5.12 20.79 -0.28
N SER A 191 -5.88 21.76 0.22
CA SER A 191 -6.41 22.87 -0.57
C SER A 191 -5.33 23.76 -1.19
N ALA A 192 -4.08 23.70 -0.71
CA ALA A 192 -2.96 24.40 -1.33
C ALA A 192 -2.62 23.85 -2.73
N LEU A 193 -3.08 22.64 -3.07
CA LEU A 193 -2.87 22.01 -4.37
C LEU A 193 -3.98 22.31 -5.38
N PHE A 194 -5.15 22.80 -4.95
CA PHE A 194 -6.29 23.06 -5.84
C PHE A 194 -5.99 24.09 -6.95
N PRO A 195 -5.19 25.15 -6.72
CA PRO A 195 -4.79 26.08 -7.78
C PRO A 195 -4.02 25.44 -8.94
N ASN A 196 -3.43 24.26 -8.74
CA ASN A 196 -2.75 23.51 -9.81
C ASN A 196 -3.74 22.71 -10.68
N GLY A 197 -5.02 22.70 -10.30
CA GLY A 197 -6.11 22.03 -11.00
C GLY A 197 -6.52 20.71 -10.35
N LEU A 198 -7.84 20.48 -10.30
CA LEU A 198 -8.44 19.22 -9.87
C LEU A 198 -8.75 18.35 -11.08
N ARG A 199 -8.74 17.03 -10.86
CA ARG A 199 -9.09 16.04 -11.87
C ARG A 199 -10.10 15.05 -11.29
N LEU A 200 -11.03 14.62 -12.13
CA LEU A 200 -11.95 13.53 -11.80
C LEU A 200 -11.66 12.31 -12.68
N TYR A 201 -11.72 11.14 -12.07
CA TYR A 201 -11.59 9.84 -12.75
C TYR A 201 -12.69 8.89 -12.30
N ASN A 202 -13.16 8.04 -13.19
CA ASN A 202 -14.10 6.99 -12.82
C ASN A 202 -13.38 5.80 -12.14
N LEU A 203 -14.17 4.77 -11.79
CA LEU A 203 -13.70 3.52 -11.17
C LEU A 203 -12.63 2.75 -11.97
N ASP A 204 -12.58 2.96 -13.28
CA ASP A 204 -11.65 2.30 -14.20
C ASP A 204 -10.42 3.15 -14.53
N GLY A 205 -10.29 4.32 -13.91
CA GLY A 205 -9.16 5.24 -14.15
C GLY A 205 -9.25 5.98 -15.47
N HIS A 206 -10.47 6.22 -15.97
CA HIS A 206 -10.70 7.09 -17.12
C HIS A 206 -11.08 8.51 -16.68
N PRO A 207 -10.53 9.56 -17.33
CA PRO A 207 -10.80 10.93 -16.95
C PRO A 207 -12.25 11.31 -17.21
N ILE A 208 -12.82 12.11 -16.30
CA ILE A 208 -14.17 12.67 -16.39
C ILE A 208 -14.02 14.16 -16.68
N ALA A 209 -14.40 14.58 -17.88
CA ALA A 209 -14.30 15.97 -18.34
C ALA A 209 -15.69 16.64 -18.47
N SER A 210 -16.75 15.83 -18.49
CA SER A 210 -18.10 16.28 -18.78
C SER A 210 -19.13 15.52 -17.95
N ALA A 211 -20.35 16.07 -17.89
CA ALA A 211 -21.49 15.39 -17.27
C ALA A 211 -21.76 14.01 -17.90
N ALA A 212 -21.56 13.87 -19.21
CA ALA A 212 -21.75 12.61 -19.90
C ALA A 212 -20.75 11.54 -19.46
N ASP A 213 -19.49 11.92 -19.24
CA ASP A 213 -18.46 11.01 -18.74
C ASP A 213 -18.80 10.53 -17.31
N LEU A 214 -19.27 11.45 -16.46
CA LEU A 214 -19.67 11.13 -15.09
C LEU A 214 -20.90 10.21 -15.05
N ASP A 215 -21.91 10.48 -15.89
CA ASP A 215 -23.08 9.61 -16.06
C ASP A 215 -22.68 8.21 -16.57
N GLN A 216 -21.74 8.13 -17.52
CA GLN A 216 -21.26 6.85 -18.05
C GLN A 216 -20.49 6.05 -16.98
N GLY A 217 -19.79 6.73 -16.07
CA GLY A 217 -19.08 6.13 -14.94
C GLY A 217 -19.96 5.76 -13.74
N GLY A 218 -21.29 5.75 -13.89
CA GLY A 218 -22.22 5.42 -12.80
C GLY A 218 -22.30 6.49 -11.70
N ARG A 219 -21.83 7.72 -11.98
CA ARG A 219 -21.74 8.84 -11.04
C ARG A 219 -20.94 8.52 -9.77
N VAL A 220 -19.90 7.71 -9.92
CA VAL A 220 -18.86 7.52 -8.91
C VAL A 220 -17.56 8.08 -9.48
N ALA A 221 -16.95 9.02 -8.77
CA ALA A 221 -15.71 9.64 -9.23
C ALA A 221 -14.68 9.85 -8.11
N TYR A 222 -13.42 9.69 -8.51
CA TYR A 222 -12.22 9.88 -7.73
C TYR A 222 -11.62 11.25 -8.02
N ILE A 223 -11.38 12.02 -6.97
CA ILE A 223 -10.73 13.31 -7.03
C ILE A 223 -9.23 13.12 -6.90
N LEU A 224 -8.49 13.69 -7.83
CA LEU A 224 -7.03 13.74 -7.80
C LEU A 224 -6.57 15.20 -7.80
N THR A 225 -5.72 15.53 -6.83
CA THR A 225 -4.98 16.80 -6.78
C THR A 225 -3.73 16.70 -7.67
N ASP A 226 -2.93 17.76 -7.72
CA ASP A 226 -1.66 17.73 -8.44
C ASP A 226 -0.69 16.71 -7.82
N PHE A 227 0.25 16.23 -8.62
CA PHE A 227 1.24 15.19 -8.31
C PHE A 227 0.71 13.76 -8.08
N GLN A 228 -0.58 13.58 -7.82
CA GLN A 228 -1.13 12.24 -7.61
C GLN A 228 -1.19 11.39 -8.90
N LEU A 229 -0.84 10.12 -8.79
CA LEU A 229 -1.13 9.09 -9.79
C LEU A 229 -2.43 8.40 -9.43
N TRP A 230 -3.24 8.04 -10.42
CA TRP A 230 -4.50 7.34 -10.14
C TRP A 230 -4.24 5.95 -9.56
N VAL A 231 -5.03 5.55 -8.57
CA VAL A 231 -4.94 4.25 -7.89
C VAL A 231 -6.26 3.50 -8.03
N TRP A 232 -6.18 2.20 -8.31
CA TRP A 232 -7.35 1.32 -8.30
C TRP A 232 -8.01 1.32 -6.92
N PRO A 233 -9.32 1.52 -6.79
CA PRO A 233 -9.96 1.43 -5.48
C PRO A 233 -10.09 -0.02 -5.05
N GLY A 234 -9.82 -0.31 -3.78
CA GLY A 234 -9.88 -1.67 -3.25
C GLY A 234 -11.30 -2.25 -3.14
N ILE A 235 -12.30 -1.38 -2.95
CA ILE A 235 -13.71 -1.72 -2.73
C ILE A 235 -13.91 -2.57 -1.47
N ALA A 236 -13.63 -3.88 -1.54
CA ALA A 236 -13.67 -4.81 -0.42
C ALA A 236 -12.71 -5.98 -0.65
N VAL A 237 -12.24 -6.62 0.42
CA VAL A 237 -11.45 -7.86 0.31
C VAL A 237 -12.29 -8.95 -0.37
N GLY A 238 -11.71 -9.61 -1.37
CA GLY A 238 -12.38 -10.59 -2.23
C GLY A 238 -13.13 -9.99 -3.42
N TYR A 239 -13.28 -8.66 -3.50
CA TYR A 239 -13.89 -8.01 -4.66
C TYR A 239 -13.06 -8.30 -5.91
N SER A 240 -13.72 -8.73 -6.99
CA SER A 240 -13.08 -9.13 -8.24
C SER A 240 -13.69 -8.41 -9.44
N ARG A 241 -12.84 -7.94 -10.36
CA ARG A 241 -13.24 -7.27 -11.61
C ARG A 241 -12.37 -7.69 -12.79
N VAL A 242 -12.95 -7.68 -13.99
CA VAL A 242 -12.22 -7.91 -15.24
C VAL A 242 -11.87 -6.57 -15.87
N VAL A 243 -10.59 -6.32 -16.08
CA VAL A 243 -10.04 -5.12 -16.69
C VAL A 243 -9.29 -5.45 -17.97
N ASP A 244 -9.14 -4.44 -18.85
CA ASP A 244 -8.42 -4.59 -20.13
C ASP A 244 -8.87 -5.82 -20.96
N SER A 245 -10.16 -6.16 -20.89
CA SER A 245 -10.84 -7.28 -21.56
C SER A 245 -10.51 -8.71 -21.10
N SER A 246 -9.44 -8.93 -20.32
CA SER A 246 -9.04 -10.30 -19.94
C SER A 246 -8.28 -10.45 -18.63
N VAL A 247 -7.84 -9.36 -17.99
CA VAL A 247 -7.09 -9.42 -16.72
C VAL A 247 -8.09 -9.39 -15.57
N THR A 248 -7.99 -10.35 -14.65
CA THR A 248 -8.80 -10.32 -13.42
C THR A 248 -8.00 -9.66 -12.32
N LEU A 249 -8.58 -8.65 -11.68
CA LEU A 249 -8.05 -8.03 -10.46
C LEU A 249 -8.93 -8.43 -9.28
N THR A 250 -8.34 -9.07 -8.28
CA THR A 250 -9.01 -9.45 -7.03
C THR A 250 -8.35 -8.77 -5.85
N THR A 251 -9.10 -8.00 -5.06
CA THR A 251 -8.58 -7.33 -3.87
C THR A 251 -8.26 -8.36 -2.78
N LEU A 252 -7.00 -8.43 -2.36
CA LEU A 252 -6.55 -9.30 -1.27
C LEU A 252 -6.48 -8.55 0.07
N SER A 253 -6.19 -7.25 0.04
CA SER A 253 -6.04 -6.40 1.22
C SER A 253 -6.37 -4.95 0.86
N LEU A 254 -6.84 -4.18 1.85
CA LEU A 254 -7.11 -2.74 1.74
C LEU A 254 -6.03 -1.87 2.40
N SER A 255 -5.24 -2.42 3.33
CA SER A 255 -4.18 -1.72 4.04
C SER A 255 -3.03 -2.69 4.38
N PRO A 256 -1.98 -2.80 3.53
CA PRO A 256 -1.80 -2.11 2.25
C PRO A 256 -2.82 -2.55 1.20
N LEU A 257 -3.05 -1.72 0.19
CA LEU A 257 -3.88 -2.09 -0.94
C LEU A 257 -3.17 -3.12 -1.82
N VAL A 258 -3.69 -4.34 -1.89
CA VAL A 258 -3.07 -5.45 -2.63
C VAL A 258 -4.10 -6.10 -3.55
N PHE A 259 -3.70 -6.31 -4.81
CA PHE A 259 -4.49 -7.05 -5.79
C PHE A 259 -3.76 -8.32 -6.23
N ASP A 260 -4.49 -9.43 -6.30
CA ASP A 260 -4.12 -10.55 -7.15
C ASP A 260 -4.43 -10.20 -8.61
N VAL A 261 -3.53 -10.56 -9.52
CA VAL A 261 -3.61 -10.20 -10.95
C VAL A 261 -3.50 -11.47 -11.80
N GLU A 262 -4.64 -11.97 -12.23
CA GLU A 262 -4.68 -13.16 -13.09
C GLU A 262 -4.64 -12.78 -14.57
N HIS A 263 -4.09 -13.68 -15.37
CA HIS A 263 -4.04 -13.56 -16.84
C HIS A 263 -3.28 -12.33 -17.37
N PHE A 264 -2.37 -11.75 -16.59
CA PHE A 264 -1.53 -10.64 -17.03
C PHE A 264 -0.52 -11.04 -18.12
N PHE A 265 0.08 -12.23 -18.00
CA PHE A 265 1.03 -12.80 -18.93
C PHE A 265 0.83 -14.31 -19.07
N GLN A 266 1.38 -14.89 -20.14
CA GLN A 266 1.25 -16.30 -20.49
C GLN A 266 2.49 -17.10 -20.08
N SER A 267 2.33 -18.42 -19.91
CA SER A 267 3.43 -19.31 -19.51
C SER A 267 4.61 -19.30 -20.50
N ASN A 268 4.36 -19.17 -21.80
CA ASN A 268 5.42 -19.05 -22.80
C ASN A 268 6.23 -17.75 -22.64
N GLU A 269 5.60 -16.64 -22.24
CA GLU A 269 6.29 -15.40 -21.93
C GLU A 269 7.19 -15.58 -20.70
N ALA A 270 6.71 -16.31 -19.68
CA ALA A 270 7.49 -16.67 -18.51
C ALA A 270 8.76 -17.46 -18.89
N ASP A 271 8.63 -18.46 -19.76
CA ASP A 271 9.76 -19.27 -20.23
C ASP A 271 10.80 -18.40 -20.95
N VAL A 272 10.36 -17.44 -21.78
CA VAL A 272 11.25 -16.51 -22.47
C VAL A 272 11.96 -15.60 -21.47
N ILE A 273 11.25 -15.08 -20.46
CA ILE A 273 11.82 -14.21 -19.41
C ILE A 273 12.89 -14.97 -18.61
N ILE A 274 12.60 -16.20 -18.19
CA ILE A 274 13.52 -17.04 -17.43
C ILE A 274 14.79 -17.32 -18.25
N ALA A 275 14.64 -17.66 -19.52
CA ALA A 275 15.77 -18.02 -20.36
C ALA A 275 16.61 -16.80 -20.79
N ASP A 276 16.00 -15.63 -21.01
CA ASP A 276 16.72 -14.38 -21.28
C ASP A 276 17.42 -13.84 -20.02
N GLY A 277 16.65 -13.62 -18.95
CA GLY A 277 17.13 -13.07 -17.68
C GLY A 277 18.12 -14.00 -16.97
N GLY A 278 17.98 -15.31 -17.14
CA GLY A 278 18.88 -16.33 -16.58
C GLY A 278 20.35 -16.15 -16.99
N ARG A 279 20.61 -15.54 -18.15
CA ARG A 279 21.96 -15.24 -18.67
C ARG A 279 22.63 -14.07 -17.94
N HIS A 280 21.86 -13.32 -17.16
CA HIS A 280 22.27 -12.10 -16.48
C HIS A 280 22.19 -12.22 -14.95
N LEU A 281 22.00 -13.43 -14.43
CA LEU A 281 21.87 -13.65 -12.98
C LEU A 281 23.22 -13.48 -12.27
N GLU A 282 23.26 -12.52 -11.36
CA GLU A 282 24.35 -12.29 -10.42
C GLU A 282 23.78 -12.32 -8.99
N ARG A 283 24.65 -12.50 -7.96
CA ARG A 283 24.18 -12.44 -6.56
C ARG A 283 23.55 -11.06 -6.34
N SER A 284 22.32 -11.02 -5.83
CA SER A 284 21.61 -9.76 -5.67
C SER A 284 22.39 -8.83 -4.73
N PRO A 285 22.68 -7.58 -5.14
CA PRO A 285 23.31 -6.63 -4.25
C PRO A 285 22.30 -6.11 -3.22
N VAL A 286 22.81 -5.67 -2.07
CA VAL A 286 22.06 -4.86 -1.09
C VAL A 286 22.77 -3.51 -0.99
N VAL A 287 22.02 -2.42 -1.05
CA VAL A 287 22.60 -1.08 -0.88
C VAL A 287 22.86 -0.88 0.61
N GLY A 288 24.13 -1.05 1.03
CA GLY A 288 24.62 -0.55 2.32
C GLY A 288 25.07 -1.62 3.30
N ALA A 289 26.34 -1.98 3.23
CA ALA A 289 27.11 -2.22 4.44
C ALA A 289 28.14 -1.08 4.55
N GLU A 290 28.25 -0.45 5.72
CA GLU A 290 29.27 0.60 6.00
C GLU A 290 30.71 0.10 5.76
N ASP A 291 30.89 -1.22 5.66
CA ASP A 291 32.16 -1.90 5.38
C ASP A 291 32.48 -2.10 3.89
N GLY A 292 31.59 -1.69 2.99
CA GLY A 292 31.78 -1.81 1.53
C GLY A 292 31.56 -3.22 0.97
N SER A 293 30.87 -4.12 1.70
CA SER A 293 30.41 -5.38 1.12
C SER A 293 29.08 -5.17 0.37
N ASP A 294 29.05 -5.48 -0.93
CA ASP A 294 27.85 -5.40 -1.78
C ASP A 294 26.77 -6.46 -1.43
N TYR A 295 26.92 -7.18 -0.30
CA TYR A 295 26.26 -8.45 -0.03
C TYR A 295 25.85 -8.60 1.44
N ASP A 296 24.58 -8.33 1.73
CA ASP A 296 23.95 -8.57 3.04
C ASP A 296 23.24 -9.95 3.09
N ASP A 297 22.95 -10.45 4.29
CA ASP A 297 22.11 -11.61 4.60
C ASP A 297 20.60 -11.31 4.50
N ASP A 298 20.23 -10.03 4.38
CA ASP A 298 18.85 -9.59 4.18
C ASP A 298 18.26 -10.05 2.83
N ARG A 299 19.11 -10.19 1.80
CA ARG A 299 18.74 -10.66 0.46
C ARG A 299 19.71 -11.70 -0.06
N THR A 300 19.26 -12.95 -0.15
CA THR A 300 20.13 -14.09 -0.52
C THR A 300 19.89 -14.59 -1.96
N SER A 301 19.02 -13.93 -2.73
CA SER A 301 18.65 -14.33 -4.09
C SER A 301 19.67 -13.97 -5.18
N PHE A 302 19.44 -14.47 -6.39
CA PHE A 302 20.11 -14.01 -7.61
C PHE A 302 19.20 -13.09 -8.42
N THR A 303 19.74 -12.04 -9.01
CA THR A 303 19.01 -11.03 -9.79
C THR A 303 19.63 -10.87 -11.17
N GLY A 304 18.79 -10.73 -12.20
CA GLY A 304 19.20 -10.30 -13.53
C GLY A 304 18.19 -9.33 -14.12
N PHE A 305 18.65 -8.20 -14.66
CA PHE A 305 17.79 -7.26 -15.39
C PHE A 305 17.79 -7.59 -16.87
N LEU A 306 16.59 -7.77 -17.45
CA LEU A 306 16.47 -8.03 -18.88
C LEU A 306 16.82 -6.77 -19.69
N ASN A 307 17.33 -6.99 -20.89
CA ASN A 307 17.66 -5.92 -21.82
C ASN A 307 16.41 -5.33 -22.48
N ASP A 308 16.56 -4.14 -23.06
CA ASP A 308 15.52 -3.53 -23.87
C ASP A 308 15.23 -4.40 -25.11
N SER A 309 14.00 -4.87 -25.24
CA SER A 309 13.54 -5.79 -26.28
C SER A 309 12.06 -5.57 -26.58
N ALA A 310 11.52 -6.19 -27.65
CA ALA A 310 10.10 -6.04 -27.95
C ALA A 310 9.22 -6.61 -26.81
N LEU A 311 9.69 -7.67 -26.14
CA LEU A 311 9.05 -8.27 -24.98
C LEU A 311 9.03 -7.32 -23.78
N THR A 312 10.18 -6.80 -23.37
CA THR A 312 10.26 -5.93 -22.18
C THR A 312 9.51 -4.61 -22.38
N ARG A 313 9.54 -4.04 -23.60
CA ARG A 313 8.72 -2.87 -23.98
C ARG A 313 7.22 -3.15 -23.98
N ASP A 314 6.80 -4.35 -24.38
CA ASP A 314 5.40 -4.75 -24.31
C ASP A 314 4.92 -4.91 -22.86
N PHE A 315 5.74 -5.51 -22.00
CA PHE A 315 5.50 -5.56 -20.56
C PHE A 315 5.36 -4.15 -19.97
N GLN A 316 6.27 -3.22 -20.26
CA GLN A 316 6.14 -1.83 -19.79
C GLN A 316 4.80 -1.20 -20.20
N ARG A 317 4.36 -1.41 -21.45
CA ARG A 317 3.06 -0.89 -21.92
C ARG A 317 1.88 -1.54 -21.20
N ARG A 318 1.89 -2.86 -21.01
CA ARG A 318 0.81 -3.58 -20.30
C ARG A 318 0.77 -3.20 -18.83
N THR A 319 1.91 -3.14 -18.16
CA THR A 319 2.03 -2.73 -16.75
C THR A 319 1.53 -1.30 -16.58
N ALA A 320 1.97 -0.35 -17.42
CA ALA A 320 1.50 1.03 -17.33
C ALA A 320 0.00 1.15 -17.61
N ARG A 321 -0.56 0.38 -18.55
CA ARG A 321 -2.01 0.36 -18.79
C ARG A 321 -2.78 -0.22 -17.62
N LEU A 322 -2.30 -1.32 -17.03
CA LEU A 322 -2.94 -1.96 -15.89
C LEU A 322 -2.90 -1.04 -14.67
N ALA A 323 -1.74 -0.48 -14.34
CA ALA A 323 -1.57 0.44 -13.21
C ALA A 323 -2.02 1.89 -13.52
N ARG A 324 -2.64 2.13 -14.68
CA ARG A 324 -3.08 3.46 -15.17
C ARG A 324 -2.00 4.55 -15.06
N LEU A 325 -0.75 4.17 -15.28
CA LEU A 325 0.38 5.09 -15.28
C LEU A 325 0.32 5.99 -16.52
N PRO A 326 0.70 7.28 -16.41
CA PRO A 326 0.67 8.22 -17.52
C PRO A 326 1.58 7.86 -18.70
N SER A 327 2.62 7.06 -18.46
CA SER A 327 3.61 6.66 -19.46
C SER A 327 4.18 5.27 -19.16
N PRO A 328 4.44 4.42 -20.18
CA PRO A 328 5.22 3.19 -20.02
C PRO A 328 6.61 3.42 -19.42
N SER A 329 7.18 4.62 -19.58
CA SER A 329 8.50 4.96 -19.05
C SER A 329 8.57 5.04 -17.52
N PHE A 330 7.43 5.00 -16.83
CA PHE A 330 7.37 4.97 -15.36
C PHE A 330 7.60 3.56 -14.82
N VAL A 331 7.52 2.54 -15.68
CA VAL A 331 7.82 1.15 -15.34
C VAL A 331 9.31 0.92 -15.53
N GLU A 332 9.98 0.48 -14.47
CA GLU A 332 11.40 0.13 -14.50
C GLU A 332 11.69 -1.05 -15.43
N ARG A 333 12.98 -1.41 -15.54
CA ARG A 333 13.39 -2.57 -16.32
C ARG A 333 12.89 -3.84 -15.66
N LEU A 334 12.44 -4.79 -16.48
CA LEU A 334 12.00 -6.09 -16.00
C LEU A 334 13.15 -6.81 -15.27
N GLN A 335 12.94 -7.08 -13.98
CA GLN A 335 13.87 -7.77 -13.11
C GLN A 335 13.44 -9.23 -12.94
N LEU A 336 14.34 -10.16 -13.24
CA LEU A 336 14.20 -11.56 -12.88
C LEU A 336 14.91 -11.79 -11.54
N VAL A 337 14.18 -12.33 -10.57
CA VAL A 337 14.73 -12.75 -9.28
C VAL A 337 14.58 -14.26 -9.15
N ARG A 338 15.66 -14.95 -8.80
CA ARG A 338 15.70 -16.40 -8.60
C ARG A 338 16.07 -16.74 -7.16
N TYR A 339 15.22 -17.53 -6.53
CA TYR A 339 15.46 -18.13 -5.22
C TYR A 339 15.73 -19.63 -5.39
N GLU A 340 16.86 -20.09 -4.88
CA GLU A 340 17.15 -21.50 -4.70
C GLU A 340 16.62 -22.01 -3.34
N GLN A 341 16.71 -23.31 -3.12
CA GLN A 341 16.26 -23.90 -1.87
C GLN A 341 16.95 -23.25 -0.67
N GLY A 342 16.15 -22.71 0.25
CA GLY A 342 16.66 -22.06 1.46
C GLY A 342 17.13 -20.63 1.25
N GLN A 343 16.90 -20.00 0.09
CA GLN A 343 17.08 -18.55 -0.08
C GLN A 343 15.80 -17.79 0.28
N TRP A 344 15.96 -16.55 0.71
CA TRP A 344 14.90 -15.66 1.15
C TRP A 344 15.24 -14.19 0.85
N PHE A 345 14.23 -13.35 1.00
CA PHE A 345 14.38 -11.91 1.12
C PHE A 345 13.60 -11.49 2.35
N ARG A 346 14.24 -10.79 3.29
CA ARG A 346 13.57 -10.25 4.47
C ARG A 346 12.54 -9.20 4.07
N ARG A 347 11.59 -8.96 4.96
CA ARG A 347 10.55 -7.96 4.75
C ARG A 347 11.20 -6.58 4.59
N HIS A 348 10.85 -5.88 3.52
CA HIS A 348 11.35 -4.55 3.19
C HIS A 348 10.25 -3.73 2.50
N GLU A 349 10.51 -2.45 2.30
CA GLU A 349 9.68 -1.55 1.50
C GLU A 349 10.33 -1.39 0.12
N ASP A 350 9.52 -1.37 -0.94
CA ASP A 350 10.00 -1.22 -2.32
C ASP A 350 10.26 0.25 -2.70
N TYR A 351 9.82 1.19 -1.87
CA TYR A 351 10.11 2.61 -2.05
C TYR A 351 11.38 3.01 -1.29
N TYR A 352 12.02 4.06 -1.78
CA TYR A 352 13.05 4.76 -1.03
C TYR A 352 12.40 5.87 -0.19
N ASP A 353 13.05 6.23 0.92
CA ASP A 353 12.75 7.49 1.61
C ASP A 353 12.65 8.62 0.59
N SER A 354 11.49 9.30 0.56
CA SER A 354 11.25 10.38 -0.39
C SER A 354 12.33 11.45 -0.26
N LYS A 355 12.81 11.94 -1.41
CA LYS A 355 13.64 13.14 -1.43
C LYS A 355 12.78 14.31 -0.98
N ASP A 356 13.36 15.21 -0.19
CA ASP A 356 12.64 16.38 0.29
C ASP A 356 12.36 17.34 -0.88
N PHE A 357 11.15 17.29 -1.44
CA PHE A 357 10.76 18.13 -2.57
C PHE A 357 10.09 19.43 -2.13
N ALA A 358 9.70 19.58 -0.85
CA ALA A 358 8.91 20.73 -0.40
C ALA A 358 9.19 21.23 1.05
N ASN A 359 10.18 20.70 1.77
CA ASN A 359 10.37 20.91 3.21
C ASN A 359 9.11 20.59 4.03
N ARG A 360 8.28 19.67 3.54
CA ARG A 360 7.00 19.26 4.16
C ARG A 360 7.04 17.81 4.67
N LYS A 361 8.22 17.25 4.95
CA LYS A 361 8.30 15.88 5.50
C LYS A 361 7.62 15.88 6.89
N ARG A 362 6.41 15.32 6.96
CA ARG A 362 5.82 14.94 8.24
C ARG A 362 6.55 13.69 8.69
N THR A 363 7.22 13.78 9.83
CA THR A 363 7.88 12.61 10.42
C THR A 363 6.82 11.63 10.90
N ALA A 364 7.15 10.34 10.99
CA ALA A 364 6.27 9.34 11.59
C ALA A 364 5.81 9.75 13.01
N ALA A 365 6.69 10.42 13.76
CA ALA A 365 6.35 11.00 15.06
C ALA A 365 5.30 12.13 14.99
N ALA A 366 5.35 13.00 13.98
CA ALA A 366 4.33 14.02 13.77
C ALA A 366 2.98 13.40 13.38
N LEU A 367 2.99 12.40 12.50
CA LEU A 367 1.79 11.68 12.09
C LEU A 367 1.17 10.86 13.24
N TYR A 368 2.00 10.30 14.12
CA TYR A 368 1.53 9.67 15.37
C TYR A 368 0.83 10.68 16.27
N ALA A 369 1.35 11.91 16.41
CA ALA A 369 0.69 12.95 17.18
C ALA A 369 -0.66 13.37 16.57
N ASP A 370 -0.73 13.49 15.24
CA ASP A 370 -1.98 13.76 14.52
C ASP A 370 -3.00 12.63 14.70
N TRP A 371 -2.54 11.37 14.70
CA TRP A 371 -3.37 10.19 14.94
C TRP A 371 -3.97 10.20 16.34
N LEU A 372 -3.17 10.51 17.36
CA LEU A 372 -3.67 10.66 18.73
C LEU A 372 -4.77 11.72 18.82
N GLU A 373 -4.62 12.84 18.10
CA GLU A 373 -5.62 13.90 18.08
C GLU A 373 -6.88 13.48 17.32
N PHE A 374 -6.75 12.70 16.26
CA PHE A 374 -7.88 12.06 15.58
C PHE A 374 -8.64 11.13 16.53
N LEU A 375 -7.94 10.23 17.24
CA LEU A 375 -8.56 9.30 18.20
C LEU A 375 -9.28 10.03 19.34
N ARG A 376 -8.73 11.15 19.82
CA ARG A 376 -9.40 11.99 20.84
C ARG A 376 -10.69 12.62 20.32
N ARG A 377 -10.75 12.99 19.05
CA ARG A 377 -11.96 13.53 18.42
C ARG A 377 -13.05 12.46 18.23
N GLN A 378 -12.64 11.22 17.95
CA GLN A 378 -13.56 10.08 17.82
C GLN A 378 -14.09 9.59 19.18
N GLY A 379 -13.30 9.75 20.26
CA GLY A 379 -13.58 9.21 21.59
C GLY A 379 -14.67 9.96 22.36
N GLY A 380 -15.94 9.62 22.10
CA GLY A 380 -17.13 10.16 22.77
C GLY A 380 -17.98 9.18 23.59
N ASP A 381 -18.19 7.91 23.19
CA ASP A 381 -19.31 7.14 23.79
C ASP A 381 -19.08 5.66 24.17
N ASP A 382 -18.03 4.95 23.71
CA ASP A 382 -17.83 3.53 24.09
C ASP A 382 -16.73 3.34 25.15
N LEU A 383 -17.12 3.49 26.42
CA LEU A 383 -16.29 3.27 27.60
C LEU A 383 -16.37 1.83 28.16
N GLU A 384 -17.02 0.89 27.47
CA GLU A 384 -17.14 -0.47 27.99
C GLU A 384 -15.87 -1.29 27.70
N ASP A 385 -15.25 -1.78 28.77
CA ASP A 385 -14.27 -2.86 28.72
C ASP A 385 -14.86 -4.02 27.90
N GLY A 386 -14.17 -4.47 26.85
CA GLY A 386 -14.71 -5.49 25.96
C GLY A 386 -13.65 -6.15 25.09
N GLU A 387 -13.99 -7.35 24.64
CA GLU A 387 -13.27 -8.06 23.57
C GLU A 387 -14.05 -7.90 22.27
N GLU A 388 -13.35 -7.62 21.17
CA GLU A 388 -13.91 -7.63 19.83
C GLU A 388 -13.03 -8.51 18.94
N ASN A 389 -13.66 -9.43 18.19
CA ASN A 389 -12.96 -10.47 17.43
C ASN A 389 -11.96 -11.31 18.27
N GLY A 390 -12.20 -11.45 19.57
CA GLY A 390 -11.31 -12.19 20.48
C GLY A 390 -10.04 -11.44 20.88
N LEU A 391 -9.95 -10.13 20.58
CA LEU A 391 -8.87 -9.25 21.01
C LEU A 391 -9.40 -8.23 22.02
N ALA A 392 -8.64 -7.93 23.06
CA ALA A 392 -8.98 -6.87 24.01
C ALA A 392 -8.96 -5.51 23.31
N LYS A 393 -10.01 -4.69 23.49
CA LYS A 393 -10.07 -3.33 22.96
C LYS A 393 -8.98 -2.44 23.56
N VAL A 394 -8.48 -1.48 22.78
CA VAL A 394 -7.68 -0.37 23.31
C VAL A 394 -8.64 0.75 23.72
N PRO A 395 -8.64 1.22 24.98
CA PRO A 395 -9.61 2.21 25.43
C PRO A 395 -9.43 3.56 24.73
N PRO A 396 -10.41 4.49 24.80
CA PRO A 396 -10.23 5.86 24.31
C PRO A 396 -9.06 6.59 25.00
N VAL A 397 -8.46 7.55 24.29
CA VAL A 397 -7.32 8.34 24.79
C VAL A 397 -7.77 9.32 25.88
N THR A 398 -7.85 8.85 27.12
CA THR A 398 -8.22 9.67 28.30
C THR A 398 -6.98 10.09 29.10
N GLU A 399 -6.11 9.14 29.42
CA GLU A 399 -4.80 9.34 30.04
C GLU A 399 -3.71 8.77 29.13
N LEU A 400 -2.91 9.65 28.52
CA LEU A 400 -1.99 9.27 27.44
C LEU A 400 -1.02 8.16 27.84
N ALA A 401 -0.40 8.25 29.01
CA ALA A 401 0.58 7.24 29.45
C ALA A 401 -0.04 5.86 29.66
N ALA A 402 -1.26 5.79 30.22
CA ALA A 402 -1.97 4.53 30.40
C ALA A 402 -2.38 3.94 29.04
N TRP A 403 -2.88 4.81 28.14
CA TRP A 403 -3.27 4.42 26.80
C TRP A 403 -2.10 3.86 25.98
N GLU A 404 -0.94 4.53 26.01
CA GLU A 404 0.27 4.09 25.29
C GLU A 404 0.79 2.74 25.80
N LEU A 405 0.65 2.45 27.10
CA LEU A 405 0.98 1.12 27.64
C LEU A 405 0.00 0.05 27.16
N THR A 406 -1.29 0.36 27.06
CA THR A 406 -2.27 -0.58 26.49
C THR A 406 -2.01 -0.82 25.01
N LEU A 407 -1.68 0.22 24.24
CA LEU A 407 -1.29 0.10 22.84
C LEU A 407 0.00 -0.72 22.69
N LEU A 408 1.00 -0.50 23.53
CA LEU A 408 2.25 -1.29 23.52
C LEU A 408 1.96 -2.77 23.75
N ALA A 409 1.12 -3.10 24.72
CA ALA A 409 0.74 -4.48 25.01
C ALA A 409 0.02 -5.14 23.82
N ALA A 410 -0.94 -4.44 23.21
CA ALA A 410 -1.64 -4.88 22.00
C ALA A 410 -0.68 -5.12 20.83
N PHE A 411 0.26 -4.20 20.61
CA PHE A 411 1.27 -4.32 19.57
C PHE A 411 2.20 -5.51 19.80
N LEU A 412 2.65 -5.75 21.03
CA LEU A 412 3.49 -6.89 21.39
C LEU A 412 2.78 -8.23 21.25
N GLU A 413 1.48 -8.29 21.54
CA GLU A 413 0.64 -9.47 21.31
C GLU A 413 0.61 -9.84 19.81
N ASP A 414 0.33 -8.85 18.96
CA ASP A 414 0.28 -9.04 17.51
C ASP A 414 1.64 -9.40 16.91
N ALA A 415 2.71 -8.75 17.40
CA ALA A 415 4.07 -9.02 16.98
C ALA A 415 4.51 -10.44 17.35
N ALA A 416 4.10 -10.94 18.52
CA ALA A 416 4.37 -12.32 18.93
C ALA A 416 3.62 -13.34 18.07
N ALA A 417 2.34 -13.07 17.76
CA ALA A 417 1.50 -13.96 16.98
C ALA A 417 2.01 -14.18 15.54
N THR A 418 2.78 -13.21 15.02
CA THR A 418 3.28 -13.19 13.64
C THR A 418 4.79 -13.37 13.53
N ASP A 419 5.50 -13.55 14.64
CA ASP A 419 6.98 -13.52 14.70
C ASP A 419 7.61 -12.29 13.99
N LEU A 420 6.92 -11.15 14.13
CA LEU A 420 7.17 -9.91 13.39
C LEU A 420 8.65 -9.49 13.42
N PHE A 421 9.24 -9.45 14.61
CA PHE A 421 10.62 -8.97 14.80
C PHE A 421 11.65 -9.88 14.14
N ALA A 422 11.41 -11.19 14.06
CA ALA A 422 12.30 -12.09 13.34
C ALA A 422 12.21 -11.85 11.83
N HIS A 423 11.00 -11.66 11.29
CA HIS A 423 10.79 -11.36 9.88
C HIS A 423 11.37 -10.01 9.44
N MET A 424 11.42 -9.05 10.36
CA MET A 424 12.07 -7.75 10.17
C MET A 424 13.59 -7.77 10.36
N GLY A 425 14.17 -8.82 10.94
CA GLY A 425 15.56 -8.78 11.42
C GLY A 425 15.78 -7.79 12.59
N ALA A 426 14.75 -7.47 13.37
CA ALA A 426 14.74 -6.47 14.44
C ALA A 426 14.56 -7.12 15.83
N THR A 427 15.33 -8.18 16.12
CA THR A 427 15.20 -8.94 17.38
C THR A 427 15.66 -8.17 18.62
N ASP A 428 16.55 -7.21 18.45
CA ASP A 428 16.94 -6.22 19.44
C ASP A 428 15.74 -5.36 19.90
N TRP A 429 14.90 -4.92 18.96
CA TRP A 429 13.66 -4.20 19.26
C TRP A 429 12.64 -5.05 20.01
N LYS A 430 12.58 -6.35 19.72
CA LYS A 430 11.76 -7.29 20.51
C LYS A 430 12.16 -7.21 21.98
N GLU A 431 13.43 -7.42 22.28
CA GLU A 431 13.94 -7.40 23.66
C GLU A 431 13.68 -6.06 24.35
N TYR A 432 13.92 -4.95 23.65
CA TYR A 432 13.68 -3.60 24.17
C TYR A 432 12.21 -3.36 24.53
N LEU A 433 11.28 -3.65 23.61
CA LEU A 433 9.86 -3.35 23.81
C LEU A 433 9.24 -4.22 24.91
N TYR A 434 9.64 -5.49 25.04
CA TYR A 434 9.22 -6.33 26.16
C TYR A 434 9.76 -5.83 27.51
N ALA A 435 11.01 -5.37 27.56
CA ALA A 435 11.56 -4.77 28.77
C ALA A 435 10.81 -3.48 29.13
N ALA A 436 10.57 -2.61 28.15
CA ALA A 436 9.81 -1.37 28.32
C ALA A 436 8.39 -1.60 28.84
N ALA A 437 7.68 -2.62 28.33
CA ALA A 437 6.36 -3.00 28.84
C ALA A 437 6.40 -3.42 30.32
N ASN A 438 7.41 -4.20 30.73
CA ASN A 438 7.59 -4.61 32.12
C ASN A 438 7.97 -3.45 33.06
N GLU A 439 8.70 -2.46 32.53
CA GLU A 439 9.16 -1.28 33.27
C GLU A 439 8.14 -0.13 33.26
N ASN A 440 6.98 -0.32 32.61
CA ASN A 440 5.96 0.71 32.36
C ASN A 440 6.52 1.95 31.63
N ASN A 441 7.47 1.76 30.72
CA ASN A 441 7.93 2.83 29.82
C ASN A 441 6.92 3.05 28.69
N HIS A 442 5.95 3.93 28.96
CA HIS A 442 4.87 4.25 28.02
C HIS A 442 5.35 4.87 26.69
N LYS A 443 6.57 5.42 26.62
CA LYS A 443 7.10 6.07 25.41
C LYS A 443 7.72 5.11 24.40
N ALA A 444 7.86 3.83 24.75
CA ALA A 444 8.58 2.87 23.91
C ALA A 444 7.95 2.64 22.53
N VAL A 445 6.63 2.75 22.41
CA VAL A 445 5.94 2.72 21.10
C VAL A 445 6.33 3.92 20.24
N GLN A 446 6.40 5.11 20.83
CA GLN A 446 6.82 6.32 20.12
C GLN A 446 8.27 6.23 19.65
N GLU A 447 9.16 5.69 20.49
CA GLU A 447 10.57 5.49 20.15
C GLU A 447 10.74 4.49 19.01
N PHE A 448 9.97 3.39 19.02
CA PHE A 448 9.91 2.43 17.92
C PHE A 448 9.43 3.09 16.62
N ILE A 449 8.36 3.88 16.67
CA ILE A 449 7.85 4.64 15.51
C ILE A 449 8.90 5.64 15.00
N GLN A 450 9.61 6.31 15.91
CA GLN A 450 10.62 7.30 15.54
C GLN A 450 11.80 6.67 14.81
N GLU A 451 12.23 5.46 15.21
CA GLU A 451 13.36 4.78 14.60
C GLU A 451 12.97 3.95 13.36
N LYS A 452 11.83 3.24 13.38
CA LYS A 452 11.31 2.48 12.23
C LYS A 452 10.52 3.32 11.23
N GLY A 453 10.36 4.62 11.47
CA GLY A 453 9.68 5.54 10.58
C GLY A 453 8.25 5.12 10.25
N MET A 454 7.88 5.23 8.97
CA MET A 454 6.53 4.94 8.49
C MET A 454 6.14 3.47 8.68
N ALA A 455 7.09 2.54 8.50
CA ALA A 455 6.88 1.12 8.79
C ALA A 455 6.42 0.90 10.23
N GLY A 456 7.14 1.52 11.19
CA GLY A 456 6.81 1.43 12.61
C GLY A 456 5.42 1.99 12.91
N LEU A 457 5.12 3.19 12.38
CA LEU A 457 3.81 3.83 12.53
C LEU A 457 2.67 2.94 12.01
N HIS A 458 2.83 2.39 10.81
CA HIS A 458 1.80 1.58 10.17
C HIS A 458 1.51 0.30 10.95
N LEU A 459 2.55 -0.40 11.41
CA LEU A 459 2.39 -1.62 12.21
C LEU A 459 1.64 -1.38 13.52
N VAL A 460 1.91 -0.24 14.17
CA VAL A 460 1.24 0.16 15.42
C VAL A 460 -0.22 0.52 15.17
N ILE A 461 -0.52 1.32 14.13
CA ILE A 461 -1.89 1.68 13.76
C ILE A 461 -2.70 0.44 13.38
N GLN A 462 -2.14 -0.47 12.57
CA GLN A 462 -2.81 -1.73 12.21
C GLN A 462 -3.13 -2.61 13.42
N SER A 463 -2.30 -2.57 14.46
CA SER A 463 -2.55 -3.29 15.71
C SER A 463 -3.76 -2.72 16.46
N TYR A 464 -3.89 -1.39 16.46
CA TYR A 464 -5.06 -0.70 17.00
C TYR A 464 -6.32 -0.98 16.16
N GLU A 465 -6.28 -0.78 14.84
CA GLU A 465 -7.44 -0.95 13.96
C GLU A 465 -8.01 -2.37 13.99
N ARG A 466 -7.18 -3.40 14.15
CA ARG A 466 -7.64 -4.79 14.35
C ARG A 466 -8.54 -4.97 15.57
N ARG A 467 -8.37 -4.14 16.59
CA ARG A 467 -9.17 -4.13 17.82
C ARG A 467 -10.37 -3.17 17.74
N HIS A 468 -10.47 -2.38 16.66
CA HIS A 468 -11.52 -1.39 16.41
C HIS A 468 -12.07 -1.48 14.96
N PRO A 469 -12.60 -2.62 14.52
CA PRO A 469 -12.97 -2.87 13.12
C PRO A 469 -14.16 -2.01 12.61
N HIS A 470 -14.92 -1.39 13.53
CA HIS A 470 -16.02 -0.48 13.22
C HIS A 470 -15.66 1.01 13.40
N GLY A 471 -14.42 1.31 13.81
CA GLY A 471 -13.94 2.69 13.90
C GLY A 471 -13.61 3.26 12.53
N GLU A 472 -13.70 4.59 12.39
CA GLU A 472 -13.18 5.26 11.20
C GLU A 472 -11.66 5.01 11.10
N PRO A 473 -11.16 4.45 9.98
CA PRO A 473 -9.74 4.20 9.81
C PRO A 473 -8.99 5.52 9.78
N TYR A 474 -7.82 5.57 10.42
CA TYR A 474 -7.03 6.80 10.42
C TYR A 474 -6.31 6.96 9.09
N LYS A 475 -6.77 7.91 8.28
CA LYS A 475 -6.11 8.32 7.05
C LYS A 475 -5.21 9.51 7.34
N TYR A 476 -3.90 9.30 7.30
CA TYR A 476 -2.96 10.41 7.29
C TYR A 476 -2.64 10.82 5.85
N GLU A 477 -2.76 12.10 5.53
CA GLU A 477 -2.06 12.66 4.37
C GLU A 477 -0.55 12.66 4.67
N SER A 478 0.14 11.55 4.45
CA SER A 478 1.56 11.66 4.15
C SER A 478 1.66 12.05 2.68
N LEU A 479 2.50 13.04 2.38
CA LEU A 479 2.96 13.28 1.01
C LEU A 479 3.63 12.03 0.39
N ASP A 480 3.88 11.00 1.21
CA ASP A 480 4.44 9.71 0.84
C ASP A 480 3.37 8.63 0.55
N GLN A 481 2.06 8.86 0.82
CA GLN A 481 1.00 7.89 0.50
C GLN A 481 0.79 7.72 -1.02
N ASP A 482 1.41 8.56 -1.85
CA ASP A 482 1.40 8.44 -3.30
C ASP A 482 2.22 7.23 -3.81
N VAL A 483 2.86 6.45 -2.93
CA VAL A 483 3.61 5.23 -3.30
C VAL A 483 3.45 4.14 -2.23
N ILE A 484 2.30 3.47 -2.16
CA ILE A 484 2.15 2.28 -1.31
C ILE A 484 2.06 1.03 -2.18
N ALA A 485 3.18 0.31 -2.26
CA ALA A 485 3.21 -1.13 -2.47
C ALA A 485 4.08 -1.73 -1.36
N VAL A 486 3.48 -2.55 -0.51
CA VAL A 486 4.18 -3.37 0.49
C VAL A 486 3.92 -4.82 0.10
N THR A 487 4.98 -5.58 -0.16
CA THR A 487 4.94 -7.02 -0.47
C THR A 487 5.29 -7.88 0.74
#